data_AF-A0A0M0BDX2-F1
#
_entry.id   AF-A0A0M0BDX2-F1
#
_cell.length_a   1.000
_cell.length_b   1.000
_cell.length_c   1.000
_cell.angle_alpha   90.00
_cell.angle_beta   90.00
_cell.angle_gamma   90.00
#
_symmetry.space_group_name_H-M   'P 1'
#
loop_
_entity.id
_entity.type
_entity.pdbx_description
1 polymer ?
#
loop_
_entity_poly.entity_id
_entity_poly.type
_entity_poly.pdbx_seq_one_letter_code
_entity_poly.pdbx_strand_id
1 'polypeptide(L)'
;AGVLSAKDVGMPLRLDHGEFWQELLRKIAYREGIGDVLAEGVRRAADALGKGHRYLSHMAHGYVEHWVGRGIQSPLPFPYWILSALCWATDSRDPFSDHHRTYELGYETKYLTHAQERSISRRLYGSEKTLDPDYTHKAQRVIWHQNRCCVDECLILCEFGGFPIVSSEATADGFGFPEVERELYAAVTGLEVTQRELDAMGARVFNLERAIMLREGRSKAYDVGCGVIEYLTNRPDTAGITLNTDQFLEALNDYYELRGWDVPTGRPKRETLRQLGLNDVADALEEKGLLPES
;
A
#
# COMPACT_ATOMS: atom_id res chain seq x y z
N ALA A 1 -17.23 -3.17 25.70
CA ALA A 1 -16.67 -1.81 25.60
C ALA A 1 -17.68 -0.69 25.92
N GLY A 2 -18.99 -0.87 25.68
CA GLY A 2 -20.02 0.09 26.11
C GLY A 2 -19.95 1.47 25.44
N VAL A 3 -19.29 1.57 24.29
CA VAL A 3 -19.00 2.84 23.60
C VAL A 3 -20.27 3.44 23.02
N LEU A 4 -21.08 2.61 22.37
CA LEU A 4 -22.37 2.96 21.83
C LEU A 4 -23.45 2.27 22.66
N SER A 5 -24.53 2.99 22.91
CA SER A 5 -25.73 2.52 23.58
C SER A 5 -26.87 2.27 22.58
N ALA A 6 -27.90 1.55 23.00
CA ALA A 6 -29.13 1.40 22.20
C ALA A 6 -29.78 2.76 21.87
N LYS A 7 -29.59 3.76 22.73
CA LYS A 7 -30.04 5.14 22.47
C LYS A 7 -29.24 5.81 21.36
N ASP A 8 -27.92 5.62 21.33
CA ASP A 8 -27.05 6.17 20.27
C ASP A 8 -27.42 5.57 18.91
N VAL A 9 -27.73 4.27 18.87
CA VAL A 9 -28.06 3.54 17.63
C VAL A 9 -29.54 3.66 17.26
N GLY A 10 -30.41 4.11 18.17
CA GLY A 10 -31.85 4.20 17.95
C GLY A 10 -32.54 2.83 17.81
N MET A 11 -31.91 1.75 18.28
CA MET A 11 -32.47 0.39 18.33
C MET A 11 -31.74 -0.48 19.36
N PRO A 12 -32.35 -1.58 19.87
CA PRO A 12 -31.69 -2.50 20.79
C PRO A 12 -30.42 -3.12 20.20
N LEU A 13 -29.32 -3.13 20.96
CA LEU A 13 -28.05 -3.72 20.55
C LEU A 13 -28.06 -5.25 20.74
N ARG A 14 -28.58 -5.98 19.74
CA ARG A 14 -28.61 -7.46 19.73
C ARG A 14 -27.56 -8.01 18.76
N LEU A 15 -26.28 -7.85 19.11
CA LEU A 15 -25.14 -8.21 18.24
C LEU A 15 -25.09 -9.70 17.86
N ASP A 16 -25.74 -10.55 18.64
CA ASP A 16 -25.89 -11.99 18.46
C ASP A 16 -27.07 -12.40 17.56
N HIS A 17 -27.87 -11.44 17.07
CA HIS A 17 -29.07 -11.68 16.27
C HIS A 17 -28.94 -11.11 14.85
N GLY A 18 -29.28 -11.91 13.85
CA GLY A 18 -29.18 -11.52 12.43
C GLY A 18 -30.06 -10.31 12.08
N GLU A 19 -31.23 -10.18 12.71
CA GLU A 19 -32.17 -9.08 12.47
C GLU A 19 -31.59 -7.72 12.84
N PHE A 20 -30.75 -7.66 13.89
CA PHE A 20 -30.05 -6.43 14.26
C PHE A 20 -29.13 -5.95 13.13
N TRP A 21 -28.35 -6.86 12.55
CA TRP A 21 -27.43 -6.55 11.47
C TRP A 21 -28.17 -6.18 10.18
N GLN A 22 -29.26 -6.88 9.85
CA GLN A 22 -30.10 -6.54 8.70
C GLN A 22 -30.67 -5.13 8.81
N GLU A 23 -31.22 -4.78 9.98
CA GLU A 23 -31.76 -3.43 10.21
C GLU A 23 -30.67 -2.37 10.23
N LEU A 24 -29.50 -2.64 10.84
CA LEU A 24 -28.36 -1.72 10.82
C LEU A 24 -27.90 -1.43 9.40
N LEU A 25 -27.71 -2.47 8.58
CA LEU A 25 -27.29 -2.35 7.19
C LEU A 25 -28.33 -1.60 6.36
N ARG A 26 -29.63 -1.87 6.58
CA ARG A 26 -30.72 -1.13 5.95
C ARG A 26 -30.64 0.35 6.34
N LYS A 27 -30.52 0.68 7.63
CA LYS A 27 -30.40 2.07 8.09
C LYS A 27 -29.21 2.77 7.46
N ILE A 28 -28.05 2.11 7.35
CA ILE A 28 -26.87 2.66 6.67
C ILE A 28 -27.16 2.93 5.19
N ALA A 29 -27.68 1.93 4.48
CA ALA A 29 -27.96 2.03 3.04
C ALA A 29 -28.98 3.13 2.70
N TYR A 30 -29.99 3.32 3.54
CA TYR A 30 -31.03 4.34 3.37
C TYR A 30 -30.78 5.63 4.17
N ARG A 31 -29.62 5.76 4.82
CA ARG A 31 -29.24 6.93 5.65
C ARG A 31 -30.30 7.31 6.69
N GLU A 32 -30.79 6.33 7.44
CA GLU A 32 -31.81 6.53 8.47
C GLU A 32 -31.23 6.53 9.89
N GLY A 33 -31.44 7.62 10.64
CA GLY A 33 -31.00 7.73 12.03
C GLY A 33 -29.49 7.55 12.18
N ILE A 34 -29.04 6.60 13.00
CA ILE A 34 -27.61 6.27 13.13
C ILE A 34 -26.96 5.84 11.80
N GLY A 35 -27.76 5.34 10.87
CA GLY A 35 -27.29 4.91 9.56
C GLY A 35 -26.71 6.06 8.73
N ASP A 36 -27.24 7.28 8.86
CA ASP A 36 -26.68 8.46 8.18
C ASP A 36 -25.26 8.76 8.67
N VAL A 37 -25.03 8.66 9.98
CA VAL A 37 -23.72 8.87 10.60
C VAL A 37 -22.74 7.75 10.21
N LEU A 38 -23.18 6.49 10.24
CA LEU A 38 -22.33 5.33 9.93
C LEU A 38 -22.02 5.21 8.42
N ALA A 39 -22.90 5.72 7.54
CA ALA A 39 -22.67 5.75 6.09
C ALA A 39 -21.47 6.61 5.68
N GLU A 40 -21.05 7.55 6.52
CA GLU A 40 -19.85 8.37 6.29
C GLU A 40 -18.54 7.62 6.54
N GLY A 41 -18.59 6.38 7.02
CA GLY A 41 -17.41 5.58 7.37
C GLY A 41 -16.92 5.85 8.80
N VAL A 42 -16.13 4.92 9.34
CA VAL A 42 -15.90 4.81 10.79
C VAL A 42 -15.17 6.02 11.41
N ARG A 43 -14.27 6.70 10.69
CA ARG A 43 -13.60 7.90 11.21
C ARG A 43 -14.58 9.06 11.42
N ARG A 44 -15.31 9.41 10.36
CA ARG A 44 -16.28 10.51 10.38
C ARG A 44 -17.44 10.21 11.32
N ALA A 45 -17.85 8.94 11.40
CA ALA A 45 -18.82 8.50 12.40
C ALA A 45 -18.30 8.71 13.82
N ALA A 46 -17.04 8.37 14.11
CA ALA A 46 -16.44 8.61 15.42
C ALA A 46 -16.35 10.10 15.76
N ASP A 47 -15.96 10.94 14.80
CA ASP A 47 -15.92 12.40 14.94
C ASP A 47 -17.32 12.96 15.25
N ALA A 48 -18.34 12.57 14.47
CA ALA A 48 -19.73 13.01 14.66
C ALA A 48 -20.34 12.55 15.99
N LEU A 49 -19.98 11.34 16.45
CA LEU A 49 -20.48 10.79 17.72
C LEU A 49 -19.66 11.25 18.93
N GLY A 50 -18.47 11.82 18.72
CA GLY A 50 -17.49 12.09 19.77
C GLY A 50 -17.05 10.83 20.53
N LYS A 51 -17.16 9.65 19.90
CA LYS A 51 -17.00 8.34 20.53
C LYS A 51 -16.26 7.39 19.60
N GLY A 52 -15.44 6.52 20.17
CA GLY A 52 -14.89 5.37 19.45
C GLY A 52 -13.51 5.55 18.81
N HIS A 53 -12.93 6.75 18.80
CA HIS A 53 -11.60 7.02 18.23
C HIS A 53 -10.51 6.05 18.69
N ARG A 54 -10.51 5.69 19.99
CA ARG A 54 -9.53 4.74 20.54
C ARG A 54 -9.56 3.34 19.91
N TYR A 55 -10.62 2.99 19.18
CA TYR A 55 -10.75 1.72 18.46
C TYR A 55 -10.37 1.82 16.99
N LEU A 56 -10.02 3.01 16.51
CA LEU A 56 -9.67 3.30 15.12
C LEU A 56 -8.15 3.46 14.93
N SER A 57 -7.35 2.87 15.83
CA SER A 57 -5.88 2.95 15.79
C SER A 57 -5.25 2.32 14.56
N HIS A 58 -6.02 1.59 13.76
CA HIS A 58 -5.58 0.84 12.58
C HIS A 58 -6.04 1.51 11.27
N MET A 59 -6.27 2.82 11.30
CA MET A 59 -6.71 3.60 10.14
C MET A 59 -5.62 4.54 9.69
N ALA A 60 -5.33 4.53 8.39
CA ALA A 60 -4.57 5.57 7.72
C ALA A 60 -5.38 6.06 6.52
N HIS A 61 -5.28 7.35 6.21
CA HIS A 61 -5.88 7.90 4.98
C HIS A 61 -7.42 7.82 4.92
N GLY A 62 -8.07 7.59 6.06
CA GLY A 62 -9.52 7.41 6.14
C GLY A 62 -10.01 5.99 5.84
N TYR A 63 -9.11 5.05 5.57
CA TYR A 63 -9.40 3.63 5.40
C TYR A 63 -8.48 2.76 6.28
N VAL A 64 -8.73 1.46 6.23
CA VAL A 64 -7.95 0.42 6.91
C VAL A 64 -7.29 -0.41 5.82
N GLU A 65 -6.04 -0.81 6.03
CA GLU A 65 -5.42 -1.88 5.25
C GLU A 65 -6.19 -3.18 5.49
N HIS A 66 -6.81 -3.74 4.46
CA HIS A 66 -7.85 -4.76 4.58
C HIS A 66 -7.41 -6.13 5.16
N TRP A 67 -6.13 -6.49 5.23
CA TRP A 67 -5.59 -7.63 5.98
C TRP A 67 -5.57 -7.34 7.49
N VAL A 68 -5.20 -6.12 7.89
CA VAL A 68 -5.36 -5.63 9.27
C VAL A 68 -6.84 -5.60 9.69
N GLY A 69 -7.75 -5.37 8.74
CA GLY A 69 -9.21 -5.44 8.92
C GLY A 69 -9.78 -6.85 9.18
N ARG A 70 -9.03 -7.93 8.90
CA ARG A 70 -9.48 -9.33 9.13
C ARG A 70 -9.35 -9.79 10.59
N GLY A 71 -9.01 -8.92 11.53
CA GLY A 71 -8.94 -9.23 12.95
C GLY A 71 -7.68 -9.99 13.38
N ILE A 72 -7.83 -10.97 14.28
CA ILE A 72 -6.72 -11.66 14.99
C ILE A 72 -5.87 -12.55 14.07
N GLN A 73 -6.27 -12.78 12.80
CA GLN A 73 -5.69 -13.79 11.91
C GLN A 73 -4.83 -13.26 10.75
N SER A 74 -4.45 -11.99 10.71
CA SER A 74 -3.52 -11.53 9.65
C SER A 74 -2.60 -10.38 10.03
N PRO A 75 -1.59 -10.61 10.87
CA PRO A 75 -0.32 -9.92 10.71
C PRO A 75 0.56 -10.76 9.79
N LEU A 76 0.89 -10.24 8.61
CA LEU A 76 2.13 -10.63 7.93
C LEU A 76 3.25 -10.63 8.98
N PRO A 77 4.07 -11.67 9.11
CA PRO A 77 5.10 -11.70 10.14
C PRO A 77 6.26 -10.79 9.75
N PHE A 78 7.07 -10.40 10.73
CA PHE A 78 8.35 -9.77 10.45
C PHE A 78 9.22 -10.67 9.53
N PRO A 79 9.90 -10.12 8.50
CA PRO A 79 10.01 -8.71 8.12
C PRO A 79 8.98 -8.24 7.07
N TYR A 80 8.01 -9.06 6.68
CA TYR A 80 7.12 -8.79 5.54
C TYR A 80 6.12 -7.67 5.80
N TRP A 81 5.69 -7.47 7.06
CA TRP A 81 4.87 -6.31 7.41
C TRP A 81 5.61 -4.97 7.21
N ILE A 82 6.95 -4.94 7.11
CA ILE A 82 7.68 -3.70 6.78
C ILE A 82 7.34 -3.25 5.36
N LEU A 83 7.22 -4.20 4.43
CA LEU A 83 6.82 -3.92 3.05
C LEU A 83 5.40 -3.34 3.04
N SER A 84 4.48 -3.98 3.78
CA SER A 84 3.13 -3.47 3.99
C SER A 84 3.12 -2.04 4.54
N ALA A 85 3.93 -1.78 5.56
CA ALA A 85 3.99 -0.48 6.22
C ALA A 85 4.49 0.62 5.29
N LEU A 86 5.49 0.33 4.45
CA LEU A 86 5.98 1.26 3.43
C LEU A 86 4.91 1.53 2.37
N CYS A 87 4.26 0.49 1.83
CA CYS A 87 3.15 0.67 0.89
C CYS A 87 2.03 1.49 1.54
N TRP A 88 1.57 1.10 2.72
CA TRP A 88 0.46 1.76 3.41
C TRP A 88 0.73 3.23 3.70
N ALA A 89 1.95 3.58 4.11
CA ALA A 89 2.30 4.98 4.40
C ALA A 89 2.40 5.85 3.14
N THR A 90 2.66 5.25 1.96
CA THR A 90 3.03 5.99 0.74
C THR A 90 2.00 5.90 -0.39
N ASP A 91 1.11 4.91 -0.36
CA ASP A 91 0.09 4.68 -1.38
C ASP A 91 -1.11 5.62 -1.28
N SER A 92 -1.77 5.74 -2.43
CA SER A 92 -3.02 6.48 -2.60
C SER A 92 -4.23 5.70 -2.07
N ARG A 93 -4.11 4.37 -1.91
CA ARG A 93 -5.18 3.44 -1.55
C ARG A 93 -4.69 2.31 -0.63
N ASP A 94 -5.56 1.36 -0.32
CA ASP A 94 -5.22 0.18 0.47
C ASP A 94 -4.11 -0.61 -0.24
N PRO A 95 -2.91 -0.76 0.37
CA PRO A 95 -1.79 -1.38 -0.31
C PRO A 95 -2.07 -2.82 -0.69
N PHE A 96 -2.88 -3.57 0.07
CA PHE A 96 -3.11 -4.95 -0.29
C PHE A 96 -4.31 -5.15 -1.21
N SER A 97 -5.00 -4.09 -1.65
CA SER A 97 -5.99 -4.23 -2.72
C SER A 97 -5.35 -4.62 -4.05
N ASP A 98 -4.09 -4.25 -4.24
CA ASP A 98 -3.36 -4.30 -5.50
C ASP A 98 -1.85 -4.58 -5.36
N HIS A 99 -1.31 -4.82 -4.15
CA HIS A 99 0.11 -5.16 -3.91
C HIS A 99 0.37 -6.48 -3.14
N HIS A 100 -0.53 -7.46 -3.19
CA HIS A 100 -0.35 -8.81 -2.62
C HIS A 100 0.99 -9.48 -2.97
N ARG A 101 1.51 -9.29 -4.19
CA ARG A 101 2.77 -9.93 -4.63
C ARG A 101 4.00 -9.31 -3.98
N THR A 102 3.86 -8.15 -3.35
CA THR A 102 4.97 -7.46 -2.70
C THR A 102 5.64 -8.33 -1.65
N TYR A 103 4.89 -9.17 -0.91
CA TYR A 103 5.46 -10.04 0.13
C TYR A 103 5.63 -11.50 -0.30
N GLU A 104 5.19 -11.89 -1.51
CA GLU A 104 5.18 -13.28 -1.99
C GLU A 104 6.52 -14.01 -1.75
N LEU A 105 7.62 -13.43 -2.24
CA LEU A 105 8.96 -13.99 -2.09
C LEU A 105 9.37 -14.03 -0.61
N GLY A 106 9.62 -15.23 -0.09
CA GLY A 106 9.91 -15.51 1.33
C GLY A 106 8.68 -15.88 2.17
N TYR A 107 7.50 -15.33 1.84
CA TYR A 107 6.28 -15.58 2.59
C TYR A 107 5.42 -16.68 1.97
N GLU A 108 5.05 -16.55 0.69
CA GLU A 108 4.13 -17.47 -0.01
C GLU A 108 4.88 -18.55 -0.81
N THR A 109 6.14 -18.30 -1.21
CA THR A 109 6.99 -19.22 -1.99
C THR A 109 7.54 -20.39 -1.18
N LYS A 110 6.72 -21.10 -0.40
CA LYS A 110 7.15 -22.21 0.47
C LYS A 110 7.70 -23.43 -0.27
N TYR A 111 7.53 -23.49 -1.59
CA TYR A 111 8.11 -24.50 -2.48
C TYR A 111 9.53 -24.16 -2.94
N LEU A 112 10.00 -22.93 -2.73
CA LEU A 112 11.36 -22.51 -3.09
C LEU A 112 12.32 -22.67 -1.92
N THR A 113 13.57 -22.98 -2.24
CA THR A 113 14.68 -22.86 -1.29
C THR A 113 15.04 -21.39 -1.07
N HIS A 114 15.57 -21.05 0.10
CA HIS A 114 16.07 -19.69 0.37
C HIS A 114 17.14 -19.22 -0.64
N ALA A 115 17.92 -20.14 -1.22
CA ALA A 115 18.89 -19.79 -2.26
C ALA A 115 18.21 -19.34 -3.56
N GLN A 116 17.14 -20.03 -3.98
CA GLN A 116 16.32 -19.61 -5.12
C GLN A 116 15.66 -18.27 -4.84
N GLU A 117 15.05 -18.08 -3.66
CA GLU A 117 14.42 -16.82 -3.29
C GLU A 117 15.42 -15.64 -3.33
N ARG A 118 16.61 -15.82 -2.75
CA ARG A 118 17.67 -14.80 -2.79
C ARG A 118 18.15 -14.51 -4.22
N SER A 119 18.21 -15.52 -5.07
CA SER A 119 18.54 -15.36 -6.50
C SER A 119 17.49 -14.51 -7.22
N ILE A 120 16.20 -14.85 -7.05
CA ILE A 120 15.07 -14.10 -7.64
C ILE A 120 15.08 -12.65 -7.12
N SER A 121 15.23 -12.46 -5.81
CA SER A 121 15.31 -11.14 -5.17
C SER A 121 16.44 -10.29 -5.76
N ARG A 122 17.63 -10.86 -5.95
CA ARG A 122 18.76 -10.16 -6.56
C ARG A 122 18.45 -9.76 -7.99
N ARG A 123 17.83 -10.64 -8.78
CA ARG A 123 17.52 -10.40 -10.20
C ARG A 123 16.46 -9.32 -10.39
N LEU A 124 15.42 -9.29 -9.57
CA LEU A 124 14.31 -8.33 -9.70
C LEU A 124 14.58 -7.01 -8.99
N TYR A 125 15.08 -7.08 -7.75
CA TYR A 125 15.15 -5.92 -6.86
C TYR A 125 16.59 -5.41 -6.69
N GLY A 126 17.58 -6.02 -7.36
CA GLY A 126 18.99 -5.62 -7.29
C GLY A 126 19.72 -6.01 -6.01
N SER A 127 19.06 -6.69 -5.06
CA SER A 127 19.69 -7.18 -3.82
C SER A 127 18.98 -8.42 -3.31
N GLU A 128 19.72 -9.34 -2.68
CA GLU A 128 19.12 -10.47 -1.96
C GLU A 128 18.65 -10.09 -0.55
N LYS A 129 19.11 -8.93 -0.04
CA LYS A 129 18.84 -8.45 1.31
C LYS A 129 17.39 -7.98 1.51
N THR A 130 16.60 -7.90 0.44
CA THR A 130 15.16 -7.60 0.55
C THR A 130 14.41 -8.67 1.36
N LEU A 131 14.99 -9.86 1.55
CA LEU A 131 14.46 -10.95 2.36
C LEU A 131 15.00 -10.96 3.80
N ASP A 132 16.03 -10.17 4.11
CA ASP A 132 16.67 -10.20 5.42
C ASP A 132 15.74 -9.67 6.51
N PRO A 133 15.83 -10.17 7.75
CA PRO A 133 14.99 -9.75 8.86
C PRO A 133 15.44 -8.41 9.45
N ASP A 134 15.51 -7.37 8.61
CA ASP A 134 15.84 -5.98 8.95
C ASP A 134 15.06 -4.99 8.06
N TYR A 135 15.37 -3.69 8.17
CA TYR A 135 14.70 -2.61 7.42
C TYR A 135 15.40 -2.25 6.10
N THR A 136 16.60 -2.79 5.85
CA THR A 136 17.41 -2.42 4.70
C THR A 136 16.85 -3.04 3.43
N HIS A 137 17.03 -2.35 2.30
CA HIS A 137 16.63 -2.84 0.97
C HIS A 137 15.14 -3.18 0.83
N LYS A 138 14.26 -2.74 1.75
CA LYS A 138 12.81 -2.92 1.63
C LYS A 138 12.21 -1.99 0.60
N ALA A 139 12.71 -0.75 0.57
CA ALA A 139 12.28 0.29 -0.35
C ALA A 139 12.31 -0.13 -1.83
N GLN A 140 13.42 -0.66 -2.33
CA GLN A 140 13.53 -1.08 -3.74
C GLN A 140 12.52 -2.17 -4.13
N ARG A 141 12.22 -3.11 -3.23
CA ARG A 141 11.21 -4.15 -3.46
C ARG A 141 9.82 -3.53 -3.53
N VAL A 142 9.49 -2.65 -2.58
CA VAL A 142 8.21 -1.93 -2.56
C VAL A 142 8.02 -1.08 -3.82
N ILE A 143 9.04 -0.30 -4.22
CA ILE A 143 8.99 0.55 -5.42
C ILE A 143 8.80 -0.30 -6.68
N TRP A 144 9.50 -1.42 -6.79
CA TRP A 144 9.35 -2.32 -7.93
C TRP A 144 7.91 -2.81 -8.04
N HIS A 145 7.34 -3.34 -6.94
CA HIS A 145 5.97 -3.82 -6.94
C HIS A 145 4.96 -2.71 -7.18
N GLN A 146 5.03 -1.57 -6.47
CA GLN A 146 4.13 -0.43 -6.72
C GLN A 146 4.11 0.02 -8.19
N ASN A 147 5.26 0.02 -8.88
CA ASN A 147 5.31 0.33 -10.30
C ASN A 147 4.67 -0.77 -11.16
N ARG A 148 4.90 -2.06 -10.84
CA ARG A 148 4.28 -3.20 -11.55
C ARG A 148 2.77 -3.24 -11.34
N CYS A 149 2.29 -2.99 -10.13
CA CYS A 149 0.88 -2.91 -9.82
C CYS A 149 0.18 -1.81 -10.65
N CYS A 150 0.82 -0.65 -10.86
CA CYS A 150 0.29 0.35 -11.79
C CYS A 150 0.17 -0.17 -13.24
N VAL A 151 1.08 -1.05 -13.69
CA VAL A 151 0.99 -1.71 -15.00
C VAL A 151 -0.16 -2.70 -15.01
N ASP A 152 -0.25 -3.58 -14.01
CA ASP A 152 -1.33 -4.57 -13.88
C ASP A 152 -2.71 -3.92 -13.88
N GLU A 153 -2.88 -2.83 -13.13
CA GLU A 153 -4.15 -2.09 -13.06
C GLU A 153 -4.50 -1.42 -14.40
N CYS A 154 -3.50 -0.92 -15.15
CA CYS A 154 -3.72 -0.38 -16.50
C CYS A 154 -4.07 -1.47 -17.52
N LEU A 155 -3.51 -2.67 -17.37
CA LEU A 155 -3.79 -3.84 -18.21
C LEU A 155 -5.05 -4.60 -17.75
N ILE A 156 -5.60 -4.25 -16.59
CA ILE A 156 -6.75 -4.92 -15.95
C ILE A 156 -6.43 -6.40 -15.68
N LEU A 157 -5.23 -6.65 -15.17
CA LEU A 157 -4.77 -7.97 -14.77
C LEU A 157 -5.08 -8.20 -13.30
N CYS A 158 -5.43 -9.44 -12.96
CA CYS A 158 -5.70 -9.81 -11.58
C CYS A 158 -4.39 -10.21 -10.91
N GLU A 159 -4.01 -9.46 -9.87
CA GLU A 159 -2.83 -9.77 -9.05
C GLU A 159 -2.96 -11.16 -8.38
N PHE A 160 -4.17 -11.56 -7.98
CA PHE A 160 -4.47 -12.91 -7.47
C PHE A 160 -4.29 -14.01 -8.53
N GLY A 161 -4.34 -13.63 -9.81
CA GLY A 161 -3.99 -14.48 -10.95
C GLY A 161 -2.49 -14.70 -11.13
N GLY A 162 -1.67 -14.06 -10.30
CA GLY A 162 -0.23 -14.29 -10.21
C GLY A 162 0.65 -13.20 -10.83
N PHE A 163 0.09 -12.09 -11.34
CA PHE A 163 0.83 -10.98 -11.92
C PHE A 163 1.33 -9.98 -10.86
N PRO A 164 2.57 -9.46 -10.96
CA PRO A 164 3.63 -9.94 -11.83
C PRO A 164 4.06 -11.37 -11.42
N ILE A 165 4.33 -12.23 -12.42
CA ILE A 165 4.74 -13.63 -12.16
C ILE A 165 6.23 -13.64 -11.80
N VAL A 166 6.56 -13.39 -10.54
CA VAL A 166 7.96 -13.31 -10.07
C VAL A 166 8.58 -14.68 -9.75
N SER A 167 7.76 -15.71 -9.53
CA SER A 167 8.20 -17.06 -9.19
C SER A 167 7.36 -18.14 -9.89
N SER A 168 7.89 -19.36 -10.04
CA SER A 168 7.18 -20.48 -10.66
C SER A 168 7.70 -21.85 -10.20
N GLU A 169 6.80 -22.80 -9.94
CA GLU A 169 7.17 -24.21 -9.73
C GLU A 169 7.57 -24.93 -11.03
N ALA A 170 7.26 -24.34 -12.18
CA ALA A 170 7.55 -24.93 -13.49
C ALA A 170 9.02 -24.72 -13.93
N THR A 171 9.78 -23.86 -13.25
CA THR A 171 11.18 -23.56 -13.57
C THR A 171 12.12 -24.14 -12.51
N ALA A 172 13.27 -24.66 -12.93
CA ALA A 172 14.21 -25.33 -12.03
C ALA A 172 14.86 -24.37 -11.02
N ASP A 173 15.07 -23.10 -11.41
CA ASP A 173 15.58 -22.04 -10.54
C ASP A 173 14.47 -21.30 -9.79
N GLY A 174 13.21 -21.66 -10.01
CA GLY A 174 12.05 -21.02 -9.39
C GLY A 174 11.71 -19.65 -9.93
N PHE A 175 12.45 -19.13 -10.93
CA PHE A 175 12.22 -17.81 -11.48
C PHE A 175 10.94 -17.81 -12.33
N GLY A 176 10.08 -16.82 -12.12
CA GLY A 176 8.83 -16.68 -12.86
C GLY A 176 9.02 -16.10 -14.27
N PHE A 177 7.94 -15.53 -14.81
CA PHE A 177 7.93 -14.82 -16.08
C PHE A 177 7.43 -13.38 -15.87
N PRO A 178 8.21 -12.50 -15.23
CA PRO A 178 7.78 -11.13 -14.93
C PRO A 178 7.56 -10.29 -16.19
N GLU A 179 8.14 -10.67 -17.33
CA GLU A 179 7.92 -9.99 -18.60
C GLU A 179 6.60 -10.36 -19.30
N VAL A 180 5.77 -11.25 -18.71
CA VAL A 180 4.49 -11.67 -19.28
C VAL A 180 3.55 -10.50 -19.60
N GLU A 181 3.50 -9.48 -18.74
CA GLU A 181 2.65 -8.30 -18.93
C GLU A 181 3.07 -7.51 -20.18
N ARG A 182 4.37 -7.49 -20.49
CA ARG A 182 4.92 -6.87 -21.70
C ARG A 182 4.51 -7.63 -22.96
N GLU A 183 4.59 -8.96 -22.93
CA GLU A 183 4.14 -9.80 -24.04
C GLU A 183 2.63 -9.60 -24.30
N LEU A 184 1.84 -9.57 -23.22
CA LEU A 184 0.39 -9.34 -23.30
C LEU A 184 0.08 -7.96 -23.90
N TYR A 185 0.76 -6.91 -23.42
CA TYR A 185 0.62 -5.56 -23.96
C TYR A 185 0.93 -5.52 -25.46
N ALA A 186 2.06 -6.07 -25.89
CA ALA A 186 2.47 -6.07 -27.29
C ALA A 186 1.51 -6.89 -28.17
N ALA A 187 1.12 -8.08 -27.71
CA ALA A 187 0.22 -8.97 -28.46
C ALA A 187 -1.18 -8.37 -28.67
N VAL A 188 -1.71 -7.63 -27.68
CA VAL A 188 -3.05 -7.05 -27.75
C VAL A 188 -3.06 -5.72 -28.52
N THR A 189 -2.06 -4.86 -28.29
CA THR A 189 -2.04 -3.50 -28.85
C THR A 189 -1.34 -3.41 -30.20
N GLY A 190 -0.46 -4.37 -30.51
CA GLY A 190 0.47 -4.31 -31.64
C GLY A 190 1.62 -3.32 -31.46
N LEU A 191 1.79 -2.76 -30.25
CA LEU A 191 2.86 -1.81 -29.93
C LEU A 191 4.01 -2.52 -29.20
N GLU A 192 5.18 -2.49 -29.81
CA GLU A 192 6.39 -3.04 -29.20
C GLU A 192 6.94 -2.09 -28.14
N VAL A 193 7.20 -2.63 -26.95
CA VAL A 193 7.90 -1.93 -25.86
C VAL A 193 8.91 -2.87 -25.20
N THR A 194 10.00 -2.28 -24.73
CA THR A 194 10.95 -2.96 -23.85
C THR A 194 10.38 -3.07 -22.43
N GLN A 195 10.89 -4.03 -21.65
CA GLN A 195 10.50 -4.15 -20.24
C GLN A 195 10.74 -2.85 -19.45
N ARG A 196 11.86 -2.18 -19.73
CA ARG A 196 12.21 -0.90 -19.11
C ARG A 196 11.22 0.22 -19.43
N GLU A 197 10.71 0.26 -20.67
CA GLU A 197 9.70 1.24 -21.06
C GLU A 197 8.36 0.98 -20.36
N LEU A 198 7.95 -0.30 -20.26
CA LEU A 198 6.75 -0.69 -19.52
C LEU A 198 6.86 -0.35 -18.03
N ASP A 199 8.00 -0.64 -17.39
CA ASP A 199 8.24 -0.29 -15.99
C ASP A 199 8.25 1.24 -15.78
N ALA A 200 8.76 2.00 -16.75
CA ALA A 200 8.69 3.46 -16.74
C ALA A 200 7.26 4.00 -16.89
N MET A 201 6.37 3.29 -17.60
CA MET A 201 4.94 3.61 -17.64
C MET A 201 4.29 3.43 -16.25
N GLY A 202 4.59 2.33 -15.56
CA GLY A 202 4.14 2.12 -14.18
C GLY A 202 4.64 3.20 -13.22
N ALA A 203 5.94 3.52 -13.29
CA ALA A 203 6.54 4.59 -12.49
C ALA A 203 5.93 5.97 -12.76
N ARG A 204 5.55 6.25 -14.03
CA ARG A 204 4.84 7.48 -14.43
C ARG A 204 3.47 7.57 -13.75
N VAL A 205 2.69 6.50 -13.78
CA VAL A 205 1.36 6.46 -13.15
C VAL A 205 1.50 6.72 -11.64
N PHE A 206 2.40 6.01 -10.96
CA PHE A 206 2.59 6.20 -9.53
C PHE A 206 3.02 7.63 -9.16
N ASN A 207 3.91 8.25 -9.94
CA ASN A 207 4.32 9.63 -9.69
C ASN A 207 3.22 10.65 -9.99
N LEU A 208 2.34 10.36 -10.96
CA LEU A 208 1.15 11.17 -11.19
C LEU A 208 0.17 11.07 -10.00
N GLU A 209 -0.04 9.87 -9.45
CA GLU A 209 -0.81 9.69 -8.21
C GLU A 209 -0.18 10.48 -7.05
N ARG A 210 1.15 10.42 -6.90
CA ARG A 210 1.86 11.23 -5.89
C ARG A 210 1.64 12.72 -6.11
N ALA A 211 1.68 13.22 -7.34
CA ALA A 211 1.43 14.62 -7.64
C ALA A 211 0.00 15.05 -7.25
N ILE A 212 -1.00 14.21 -7.54
CA ILE A 212 -2.38 14.44 -7.11
C ILE A 212 -2.46 14.46 -5.59
N MET A 213 -1.86 13.48 -4.92
CA MET A 213 -1.78 13.41 -3.47
C MET A 213 -1.18 14.68 -2.84
N LEU A 214 -0.06 15.17 -3.37
CA LEU A 214 0.58 16.41 -2.90
C LEU A 214 -0.34 17.63 -3.09
N ARG A 215 -1.02 17.72 -4.25
CA ARG A 215 -2.00 18.77 -4.54
C ARG A 215 -3.15 18.78 -3.51
N GLU A 216 -3.58 17.61 -3.07
CA GLU A 216 -4.64 17.44 -2.05
C GLU A 216 -4.11 17.49 -0.60
N GLY A 217 -2.82 17.80 -0.39
CA GLY A 217 -2.26 18.06 0.93
C GLY A 217 -1.48 16.90 1.58
N ARG A 218 -1.19 15.81 0.85
CA ARG A 218 -0.19 14.82 1.29
C ARG A 218 1.20 15.45 1.35
N SER A 219 2.05 14.90 2.22
CA SER A 219 3.43 15.34 2.45
C SER A 219 4.19 14.26 3.21
N LYS A 220 5.53 14.37 3.31
CA LYS A 220 6.30 13.48 4.21
C LYS A 220 5.77 13.49 5.64
N ALA A 221 5.42 14.67 6.17
CA ALA A 221 4.87 14.79 7.52
C ALA A 221 3.55 14.00 7.67
N TYR A 222 2.73 14.01 6.62
CA TYR A 222 1.52 13.21 6.58
C TYR A 222 1.83 11.70 6.46
N ASP A 223 2.75 11.29 5.58
CA ASP A 223 3.14 9.89 5.40
C ASP A 223 3.69 9.28 6.72
N VAL A 224 4.44 10.07 7.50
CA VAL A 224 4.92 9.69 8.85
C VAL A 224 3.79 9.70 9.89
N GLY A 225 2.90 10.70 9.83
CA GLY A 225 1.84 10.94 10.81
C GLY A 225 0.50 10.27 10.51
N CYS A 226 0.43 9.40 9.50
CA CYS A 226 -0.84 8.84 9.02
C CYS A 226 -1.43 7.74 9.92
N GLY A 227 -0.70 7.29 10.94
CA GLY A 227 -1.14 6.28 11.91
C GLY A 227 -0.48 4.92 11.75
N VAL A 228 0.18 4.62 10.61
CA VAL A 228 0.84 3.33 10.35
C VAL A 228 1.93 3.01 11.38
N ILE A 229 2.81 3.98 11.66
CA ILE A 229 3.89 3.83 12.65
C ILE A 229 3.29 3.60 14.04
N GLU A 230 2.37 4.47 14.48
CA GLU A 230 1.71 4.34 15.79
C GLU A 230 1.05 2.97 15.95
N TYR A 231 0.35 2.52 14.91
CA TYR A 231 -0.34 1.25 14.91
C TYR A 231 0.62 0.06 15.08
N LEU A 232 1.67 -0.03 14.26
CA LEU A 232 2.60 -1.17 14.26
C LEU A 232 3.59 -1.14 15.43
N THR A 233 3.84 0.02 16.04
CA THR A 233 4.58 0.10 17.31
C THR A 233 3.76 -0.42 18.49
N ASN A 234 2.43 -0.27 18.45
CA ASN A 234 1.54 -0.70 19.54
C ASN A 234 0.88 -2.07 19.31
N ARG A 235 1.11 -2.70 18.15
CA ARG A 235 0.58 -4.02 17.80
C ARG A 235 1.72 -4.98 17.45
N PRO A 236 2.20 -5.78 18.41
CA PRO A 236 3.18 -6.81 18.10
C PRO A 236 2.61 -7.85 17.13
N ASP A 237 3.48 -8.40 16.29
CA ASP A 237 3.16 -9.58 15.49
C ASP A 237 3.10 -10.86 16.36
N THR A 238 2.89 -12.02 15.74
CA THR A 238 2.79 -13.31 16.45
C THR A 238 4.07 -13.72 17.17
N ALA A 239 5.21 -13.13 16.84
CA ALA A 239 6.49 -13.35 17.50
C ALA A 239 6.80 -12.28 18.57
N GLY A 240 5.88 -11.34 18.83
CA GLY A 240 6.10 -10.25 19.78
C GLY A 240 6.88 -9.07 19.20
N ILE A 241 7.15 -9.05 17.89
CA ILE A 241 7.95 -8.00 17.25
C ILE A 241 7.06 -6.81 16.92
N THR A 242 7.49 -5.61 17.30
CA THR A 242 6.85 -4.33 16.98
C THR A 242 7.71 -3.51 16.03
N LEU A 243 7.10 -2.52 15.38
CA LEU A 243 7.81 -1.56 14.54
C LEU A 243 8.80 -0.72 15.36
N ASN A 244 10.03 -0.63 14.86
CA ASN A 244 11.07 0.28 15.32
C ASN A 244 10.98 1.57 14.49
N THR A 245 10.58 2.66 15.13
CA THR A 245 10.30 3.93 14.45
C THR A 245 11.51 4.47 13.72
N ASP A 246 12.69 4.49 14.35
CA ASP A 246 13.89 5.08 13.76
C ASP A 246 14.33 4.31 12.51
N GLN A 247 14.36 2.97 12.61
CA GLN A 247 14.73 2.13 11.46
C GLN A 247 13.71 2.21 10.32
N PHE A 248 12.42 2.34 10.65
CA PHE A 248 11.39 2.53 9.64
C PHE A 248 11.49 3.89 8.95
N LEU A 249 11.81 4.95 9.69
CA LEU A 249 12.03 6.28 9.12
C LEU A 249 13.23 6.29 8.17
N GLU A 250 14.30 5.55 8.47
CA GLU A 250 15.42 5.38 7.53
C GLU A 250 15.00 4.59 6.28
N ALA A 251 14.23 3.51 6.41
CA ALA A 251 13.69 2.80 5.24
C ALA A 251 12.75 3.67 4.38
N LEU A 252 12.02 4.60 5.00
CA LEU A 252 11.19 5.58 4.32
C LEU A 252 12.03 6.67 3.63
N ASN A 253 13.17 7.07 4.21
CA ASN A 253 14.13 7.95 3.55
C ASN A 253 14.76 7.28 2.32
N ASP A 254 15.19 6.01 2.45
CA ASP A 254 15.68 5.19 1.33
C ASP A 254 14.62 5.10 0.23
N TYR A 255 13.35 4.94 0.60
CA TYR A 255 12.23 4.94 -0.33
C TYR A 255 12.12 6.25 -1.11
N TYR A 256 12.17 7.41 -0.45
CA TYR A 256 12.13 8.71 -1.13
C TYR A 256 13.33 8.89 -2.06
N GLU A 257 14.53 8.55 -1.62
CA GLU A 257 15.72 8.67 -2.45
C GLU A 257 15.64 7.79 -3.70
N LEU A 258 15.30 6.51 -3.55
CA LEU A 258 15.17 5.56 -4.65
C LEU A 258 14.00 5.90 -5.60
N ARG A 259 12.94 6.53 -5.11
CA ARG A 259 11.84 7.07 -5.93
C ARG A 259 12.25 8.29 -6.78
N GLY A 260 13.41 8.89 -6.53
CA GLY A 260 13.78 10.18 -7.11
C GLY A 260 13.05 11.36 -6.47
N TRP A 261 12.64 11.20 -5.22
CA TRP A 261 11.99 12.25 -4.43
C TRP A 261 13.02 12.93 -3.52
N ASP A 262 12.69 14.13 -3.07
CA ASP A 262 13.46 14.86 -2.08
C ASP A 262 13.20 14.29 -0.68
N VAL A 263 14.25 13.87 0.01
CA VAL A 263 14.13 13.20 1.31
C VAL A 263 13.54 14.11 2.39
N PRO A 264 13.93 15.39 2.55
CA PRO A 264 13.30 16.31 3.50
C PRO A 264 11.79 16.49 3.31
N THR A 265 11.32 16.59 2.06
CA THR A 265 9.92 16.95 1.79
C THR A 265 9.02 15.79 1.36
N GLY A 266 9.59 14.68 0.88
CA GLY A 266 8.88 13.57 0.24
C GLY A 266 8.25 13.95 -1.11
N ARG A 267 8.70 15.02 -1.75
CA ARG A 267 8.18 15.52 -3.03
C ARG A 267 9.01 15.00 -4.21
N PRO A 268 8.41 14.59 -5.34
CA PRO A 268 9.16 14.24 -6.53
C PRO A 268 10.07 15.39 -6.99
N LYS A 269 11.30 15.07 -7.39
CA LYS A 269 12.19 16.07 -8.00
C LYS A 269 11.68 16.43 -9.39
N ARG A 270 11.90 17.68 -9.81
CA ARG A 270 11.56 18.16 -11.16
C ARG A 270 12.14 17.23 -12.25
N GLU A 271 13.40 16.84 -12.07
CA GLU A 271 14.10 15.95 -13.01
C GLU A 271 13.41 14.58 -13.13
N THR A 272 12.98 13.99 -12.01
CA THR A 272 12.27 12.71 -12.01
C THR A 272 10.95 12.79 -12.77
N LEU A 273 10.17 13.85 -12.58
CA LEU A 273 8.93 14.06 -13.33
C LEU A 273 9.20 14.23 -14.84
N ARG A 274 10.24 14.98 -15.22
CA ARG A 274 10.63 15.14 -16.63
C ARG A 274 11.06 13.83 -17.28
N GLN A 275 11.87 13.02 -16.60
CA GLN A 275 12.29 11.69 -17.07
C GLN A 275 11.11 10.76 -17.29
N LEU A 276 10.05 10.90 -16.48
CA LEU A 276 8.80 10.16 -16.63
C LEU A 276 7.85 10.80 -17.66
N GLY A 277 8.22 11.89 -18.33
CA GLY A 277 7.36 12.56 -19.32
C GLY A 277 6.22 13.38 -18.71
N LEU A 278 6.31 13.74 -17.43
CA LEU A 278 5.31 14.51 -16.68
C LEU A 278 5.73 16.00 -16.57
N ASN A 279 6.09 16.61 -17.70
CA ASN A 279 6.60 17.99 -17.73
C ASN A 279 5.55 19.02 -17.26
N ASP A 280 4.32 18.87 -17.75
CA ASP A 280 3.16 19.69 -17.39
C ASP A 280 2.81 19.57 -15.89
N VAL A 281 2.90 18.36 -15.35
CA VAL A 281 2.72 18.12 -13.91
C VAL A 281 3.83 18.79 -13.09
N ALA A 282 5.08 18.71 -13.55
CA ALA A 282 6.19 19.38 -12.87
C ALA A 282 5.99 20.90 -12.84
N ASP A 283 5.55 21.50 -13.94
CA ASP A 283 5.25 22.94 -14.02
C ASP A 283 4.10 23.33 -13.09
N ALA A 284 3.02 22.55 -13.07
CA ALA A 284 1.87 22.78 -12.18
C ALA A 284 2.22 22.63 -10.68
N LEU A 285 3.11 21.71 -10.33
CA LEU A 285 3.59 21.57 -8.95
C LEU A 285 4.52 22.72 -8.56
N GLU A 286 5.37 23.20 -9.47
CA GLU A 286 6.25 24.34 -9.22
C GLU A 286 5.46 25.62 -8.96
N GLU A 287 4.46 25.91 -9.79
CA GLU A 287 3.57 27.07 -9.63
C GLU A 287 2.88 27.08 -8.26
N LYS A 288 2.58 25.88 -7.71
CA LYS A 288 1.96 25.71 -6.39
C LYS A 288 2.95 25.65 -5.23
N GLY A 289 4.26 25.75 -5.48
CA GLY A 289 5.30 25.59 -4.46
C GLY A 289 5.35 24.17 -3.87
N LEU A 290 4.99 23.16 -4.68
CA LEU A 290 4.91 21.74 -4.32
C LEU A 290 6.06 20.91 -4.89
N LEU A 291 7.09 21.54 -5.45
CA LEU A 291 8.39 20.92 -5.73
C LEU A 291 9.38 21.20 -4.59
N PRO A 292 10.49 20.45 -4.51
CA PRO A 292 11.63 20.82 -3.68
C PRO A 292 12.24 22.15 -4.13
N GLU A 293 12.77 22.93 -3.18
CA GLU A 293 13.57 24.11 -3.52
C GLU A 293 14.88 23.68 -4.21
N SER A 294 15.26 24.40 -5.27
CA SER A 294 16.45 24.13 -6.08
C SER A 294 17.75 24.49 -5.37
#